data_AF-A0A6J3GGV8-F1
#
_entry.id   AF-A0A6J3GGV8-F1
#
_cell.length_a   1.000
_cell.length_b   1.000
_cell.length_c   1.000
_cell.angle_alpha   90.00
_cell.angle_beta   90.00
_cell.angle_gamma   90.00
#
_symmetry.space_group_name_H-M   'P 1'
#
loop_
_entity.id
_entity.type
_entity.pdbx_description
1 polymer ?
#
loop_
_entity_poly.entity_id
_entity_poly.type
_entity_poly.pdbx_seq_one_letter_code
_entity_poly.pdbx_strand_id
1 'polypeptide(L)'
;MPKRGKKGAVAEDGEELKTEPEAKKSKTAAKKNDKEAAGESPALYEDPPDQKTSPSGKPATLKICSWNVDGLRAWIKKKGLDWVKEEAPDILCLQETKCSENKLPAELQELPGLPHQYWSAPSDKEGYSGVGLLSRQCPLKVSYGIGEEEHDQEGRVIVAEFDSFVLVTAYVPNAGRGLVRLEYRQRWDEAFRKFLKGLASRKPLVLCGDLNVAHEEIDLRNPKGNKKNAGFTPQERQGFGELLQAVPLADSFRHLYPNTAYAYTFWTYMMNARSKNVGWRLDYFLLSHSLLPALCDSKIRSKALGSDHCPITLYLAL
;
A
#
# COMPACT_ATOMS: atom_id res chain seq x y z
N MET A 1 21.21 -60.67 56.79
CA MET A 1 20.63 -61.63 57.77
C MET A 1 21.37 -61.46 59.09
N PRO A 2 20.81 -61.80 60.28
CA PRO A 2 19.48 -62.37 60.64
C PRO A 2 18.35 -61.30 60.69
N LYS A 3 17.02 -61.55 60.57
CA LYS A 3 15.98 -62.30 61.36
C LYS A 3 15.51 -61.56 62.66
N ARG A 4 14.22 -61.49 63.05
CA ARG A 4 12.85 -61.60 62.41
C ARG A 4 11.72 -61.35 63.47
N GLY A 5 10.53 -60.79 63.14
CA GLY A 5 9.32 -60.77 64.04
C GLY A 5 8.09 -59.91 63.58
N LYS A 6 6.84 -60.30 63.94
CA LYS A 6 5.48 -59.65 63.81
C LYS A 6 4.48 -60.38 64.76
N LYS A 7 3.16 -60.16 64.97
CA LYS A 7 1.98 -59.41 64.39
C LYS A 7 2.03 -57.87 64.56
N GLY A 8 1.00 -57.03 64.29
CA GLY A 8 -0.17 -57.12 63.37
C GLY A 8 -1.62 -57.10 63.95
N ALA A 9 -2.59 -56.66 63.12
CA ALA A 9 -4.01 -56.24 63.38
C ALA A 9 -4.15 -54.79 63.94
N VAL A 10 -4.91 -53.81 63.39
CA VAL A 10 -6.15 -53.69 62.53
C VAL A 10 -7.46 -53.68 63.36
N ALA A 11 -8.45 -52.79 63.14
CA ALA A 11 -8.68 -51.79 62.05
C ALA A 11 -8.36 -50.30 62.39
N GLU A 12 -9.23 -49.25 62.41
CA GLU A 12 -10.70 -49.03 62.40
C GLU A 12 -11.11 -47.70 61.66
N ASP A 13 -12.41 -47.34 61.60
CA ASP A 13 -13.06 -46.27 60.78
C ASP A 13 -13.27 -44.86 61.43
N GLY A 14 -13.63 -43.83 60.63
CA GLY A 14 -14.44 -42.66 61.07
C GLY A 14 -14.21 -41.29 60.38
N GLU A 15 -15.19 -40.78 59.63
CA GLU A 15 -15.30 -39.36 59.19
C GLU A 15 -16.29 -38.56 60.06
N GLU A 16 -16.16 -37.22 60.16
CA GLU A 16 -17.30 -36.34 60.51
C GLU A 16 -17.12 -34.88 60.03
N LEU A 17 -18.25 -34.20 59.72
CA LEU A 17 -18.30 -32.81 59.20
C LEU A 17 -18.53 -31.77 60.32
N LYS A 18 -18.20 -30.50 60.04
CA LYS A 18 -18.73 -29.33 60.76
C LYS A 18 -19.11 -28.18 59.83
N THR A 19 -20.18 -27.46 60.19
CA THR A 19 -20.88 -26.46 59.38
C THR A 19 -20.92 -25.07 60.05
N GLU A 20 -21.50 -24.10 59.33
CA GLU A 20 -22.03 -22.78 59.76
C GLU A 20 -21.06 -21.58 59.87
N PRO A 21 -21.56 -20.32 59.85
CA PRO A 21 -22.93 -19.82 59.53
C PRO A 21 -22.97 -18.73 58.43
N GLU A 22 -24.17 -18.25 58.08
CA GLU A 22 -24.41 -17.10 57.19
C GLU A 22 -24.54 -15.72 57.89
N ALA A 23 -24.44 -14.67 57.06
CA ALA A 23 -25.14 -13.38 57.13
C ALA A 23 -24.58 -12.19 57.94
N LYS A 24 -24.12 -11.15 57.21
CA LYS A 24 -24.91 -9.92 57.00
C LYS A 24 -24.35 -9.03 55.87
N LYS A 25 -25.23 -8.24 55.25
CA LYS A 25 -24.92 -7.33 54.13
C LYS A 25 -24.46 -5.96 54.64
N SER A 26 -23.43 -5.38 54.02
CA SER A 26 -23.21 -3.93 53.96
C SER A 26 -23.10 -3.50 52.49
N LYS A 27 -23.58 -2.29 52.16
CA LYS A 27 -23.55 -1.75 50.79
C LYS A 27 -22.55 -0.60 50.71
N THR A 28 -21.43 -0.80 50.03
CA THR A 28 -20.57 0.28 49.54
C THR A 28 -20.74 0.41 48.03
N ALA A 29 -21.31 1.54 47.58
CA ALA A 29 -21.62 1.76 46.18
C ALA A 29 -20.37 2.18 45.39
N ALA A 30 -19.62 1.20 44.89
CA ALA A 30 -18.59 1.45 43.88
C ALA A 30 -19.27 1.95 42.60
N LYS A 31 -19.06 3.23 42.26
CA LYS A 31 -19.49 3.78 40.97
C LYS A 31 -18.72 3.08 39.86
N LYS A 32 -19.38 2.19 39.12
CA LYS A 32 -18.93 1.87 37.77
C LYS A 32 -19.01 3.15 36.94
N ASN A 33 -17.87 3.57 36.39
CA ASN A 33 -17.90 4.39 35.19
C ASN A 33 -18.16 3.44 34.02
N ASP A 34 -19.43 3.11 33.80
CA ASP A 34 -19.87 2.50 32.55
C ASP A 34 -19.77 3.56 31.44
N LYS A 35 -18.52 3.83 31.01
CA LYS A 35 -18.27 4.46 29.72
C LYS A 35 -18.63 3.43 28.67
N GLU A 36 -19.80 3.61 28.09
CA GLU A 36 -20.25 2.88 26.92
C GLU A 36 -19.17 2.97 25.84
N ALA A 37 -18.45 1.87 25.64
CA ALA A 37 -17.71 1.64 24.41
C ALA A 37 -18.76 1.36 23.33
N ALA A 38 -19.35 2.44 22.80
CA ALA A 38 -20.25 2.38 21.66
C ALA A 38 -19.52 1.67 20.53
N GLY A 39 -19.91 0.42 20.28
CA GLY A 39 -19.27 -0.47 19.32
C GLY A 39 -19.64 -0.10 17.90
N GLU A 40 -19.20 1.08 17.43
CA GLU A 40 -19.25 1.42 16.03
C GLU A 40 -18.50 0.35 15.23
N SER A 41 -19.22 -0.37 14.38
CA SER A 41 -18.63 -1.23 13.36
C SER A 41 -17.57 -0.43 12.60
N PRO A 42 -16.38 -1.00 12.33
CA PRO A 42 -15.32 -0.26 11.66
C PRO A 42 -15.83 0.27 10.32
N ALA A 43 -15.64 1.57 10.07
CA ALA A 43 -16.03 2.22 8.83
C ALA A 43 -15.28 1.60 7.64
N LEU A 44 -15.93 0.61 7.01
CA LEU A 44 -15.45 -0.03 5.80
C LEU A 44 -15.60 0.93 4.62
N TYR A 45 -14.80 0.69 3.59
CA TYR A 45 -14.83 1.44 2.35
C TYR A 45 -15.27 0.52 1.20
N GLU A 46 -16.18 1.03 0.38
CA GLU A 46 -16.53 0.44 -0.91
C GLU A 46 -16.20 1.47 -1.99
N ASP A 47 -15.26 1.10 -2.87
CA ASP A 47 -14.87 1.87 -4.04
C ASP A 47 -16.09 2.00 -4.97
N PRO A 48 -16.51 3.22 -5.37
CA PRO A 48 -17.67 3.40 -6.22
C PRO A 48 -17.46 2.74 -7.60
N PRO A 49 -18.53 2.40 -8.35
CA PRO A 49 -18.41 1.81 -9.68
C PRO A 49 -17.48 2.58 -10.62
N ASP A 50 -16.84 1.88 -11.55
CA ASP A 50 -15.94 2.46 -12.54
C ASP A 50 -16.67 3.45 -13.47
N GLN A 51 -16.31 4.73 -13.40
CA GLN A 51 -16.64 5.71 -14.43
C GLN A 51 -15.71 5.51 -15.64
N LYS A 52 -16.28 5.07 -16.76
CA LYS A 52 -15.53 4.78 -18.01
C LYS A 52 -15.73 5.83 -19.09
N THR A 53 -16.36 6.96 -18.78
CA THR A 53 -16.38 8.16 -19.62
C THR A 53 -15.83 9.39 -18.88
N SER A 54 -15.14 10.26 -19.60
CA SER A 54 -14.63 11.54 -19.08
C SER A 54 -15.76 12.56 -18.87
N PRO A 55 -15.52 13.69 -18.17
CA PRO A 55 -16.49 14.78 -18.04
C PRO A 55 -17.01 15.36 -19.37
N SER A 56 -16.28 15.12 -20.48
CA SER A 56 -16.68 15.52 -21.84
C SER A 56 -17.45 14.44 -22.61
N GLY A 57 -17.78 13.31 -21.99
CA GLY A 57 -18.50 12.19 -22.60
C GLY A 57 -17.64 11.25 -23.45
N LYS A 58 -16.34 11.50 -23.63
CA LYS A 58 -15.43 10.56 -24.31
C LYS A 58 -15.27 9.26 -23.51
N PRO A 59 -15.30 8.07 -24.13
CA PRO A 59 -14.98 6.80 -23.46
C PRO A 59 -13.48 6.71 -23.11
N ALA A 60 -13.16 5.97 -22.05
CA ALA A 60 -11.78 5.66 -21.69
C ALA A 60 -11.11 4.82 -22.80
N THR A 61 -9.95 5.26 -23.27
CA THR A 61 -9.11 4.62 -24.29
C THR A 61 -7.86 3.96 -23.70
N LEU A 62 -7.52 4.28 -22.44
CA LEU A 62 -6.40 3.72 -21.70
C LEU A 62 -6.77 3.35 -20.26
N LYS A 63 -6.38 2.15 -19.83
CA LYS A 63 -6.49 1.63 -18.46
C LYS A 63 -5.10 1.31 -17.90
N ILE A 64 -4.66 2.03 -16.86
CA ILE A 64 -3.40 1.75 -16.15
C ILE A 64 -3.71 1.15 -14.78
N CYS A 65 -3.02 0.08 -14.40
CA CYS A 65 -3.05 -0.47 -13.04
C CYS A 65 -1.69 -0.26 -12.35
N SER A 66 -1.68 0.06 -11.06
CA SER A 66 -0.45 0.06 -10.24
C SER A 66 -0.66 -0.73 -8.96
N TRP A 67 0.38 -1.45 -8.50
CA TRP A 67 0.31 -2.28 -7.29
C TRP A 67 1.70 -2.52 -6.67
N ASN A 68 1.92 -2.11 -5.40
CA ASN A 68 2.99 -2.68 -4.59
C ASN A 68 2.66 -4.15 -4.28
N VAL A 69 3.49 -5.08 -4.75
CA VAL A 69 3.21 -6.53 -4.69
C VAL A 69 3.80 -7.23 -3.46
N ASP A 70 4.55 -6.55 -2.59
CA ASP A 70 5.22 -7.17 -1.43
C ASP A 70 5.94 -8.49 -1.81
N GLY A 71 6.81 -8.41 -2.81
CA GLY A 71 7.49 -9.57 -3.38
C GLY A 71 6.66 -10.31 -4.43
N LEU A 72 7.00 -10.04 -5.70
CA LEU A 72 6.41 -10.59 -6.92
C LEU A 72 6.16 -12.11 -6.86
N ARG A 73 7.16 -12.87 -6.39
CA ARG A 73 7.12 -14.34 -6.25
C ARG A 73 6.14 -14.85 -5.19
N ALA A 74 5.80 -14.03 -4.19
CA ALA A 74 4.77 -14.35 -3.20
C ALA A 74 3.38 -13.94 -3.71
N TRP A 75 3.26 -12.77 -4.32
CA TRP A 75 2.04 -12.27 -4.95
C TRP A 75 1.50 -13.18 -6.06
N ILE A 76 2.36 -13.72 -6.93
CA ILE A 76 1.99 -14.74 -7.93
C ILE A 76 1.36 -15.97 -7.27
N LYS A 77 2.00 -16.52 -6.22
CA LYS A 77 1.49 -17.68 -5.46
C LYS A 77 0.18 -17.38 -4.73
N LYS A 78 -0.04 -16.13 -4.30
CA LYS A 78 -1.30 -15.61 -3.75
C LYS A 78 -2.34 -15.27 -4.84
N LYS A 79 -2.13 -15.70 -6.09
CA LYS A 79 -2.99 -15.55 -7.29
C LYS A 79 -3.18 -14.13 -7.82
N GLY A 80 -2.24 -13.21 -7.52
CA GLY A 80 -2.30 -11.82 -8.00
C GLY A 80 -2.30 -11.68 -9.54
N LEU A 81 -1.65 -12.60 -10.27
CA LEU A 81 -1.71 -12.64 -11.73
C LEU A 81 -3.09 -12.99 -12.28
N ASP A 82 -3.89 -13.77 -11.56
CA ASP A 82 -5.22 -14.14 -12.02
C ASP A 82 -6.17 -12.94 -11.88
N TRP A 83 -6.04 -12.16 -10.81
CA TRP A 83 -6.71 -10.86 -10.70
C TRP A 83 -6.25 -9.87 -11.78
N VAL A 84 -4.96 -9.85 -12.16
CA VAL A 84 -4.48 -9.01 -13.28
C VAL A 84 -5.11 -9.41 -14.62
N LYS A 85 -5.36 -10.71 -14.85
CA LYS A 85 -6.08 -11.20 -16.04
C LYS A 85 -7.55 -10.78 -16.03
N GLU A 86 -8.20 -10.73 -14.87
CA GLU A 86 -9.57 -10.21 -14.69
C GLU A 86 -9.64 -8.68 -14.88
N GLU A 87 -8.67 -7.93 -14.34
CA GLU A 87 -8.62 -6.48 -14.45
C GLU A 87 -8.25 -6.02 -15.88
N ALA A 88 -7.45 -6.80 -16.61
CA ALA A 88 -7.05 -6.56 -18.00
C ALA A 88 -6.63 -5.10 -18.31
N PRO A 89 -5.62 -4.54 -17.62
CA PRO A 89 -5.09 -3.21 -17.93
C PRO A 89 -4.28 -3.19 -19.23
N ASP A 90 -4.15 -2.02 -19.86
CA ASP A 90 -3.23 -1.78 -20.97
C ASP A 90 -1.79 -1.65 -20.49
N ILE A 91 -1.59 -1.14 -19.27
CA ILE A 91 -0.28 -0.99 -18.63
C ILE A 91 -0.40 -1.38 -17.15
N LEU A 92 0.51 -2.23 -16.68
CA LEU A 92 0.64 -2.68 -15.31
C LEU A 92 1.97 -2.21 -14.72
N CYS A 93 1.91 -1.43 -13.65
CA CYS A 93 3.05 -0.96 -12.89
C CYS A 93 3.14 -1.72 -11.57
N LEU A 94 4.28 -2.34 -11.28
CA LEU A 94 4.52 -3.13 -10.07
C LEU A 94 5.60 -2.47 -9.21
N GLN A 95 5.38 -2.43 -7.91
CA GLN A 95 6.34 -1.91 -6.92
C GLN A 95 6.73 -2.98 -5.90
N GLU A 96 7.91 -2.82 -5.29
CA GLU A 96 8.50 -3.74 -4.31
C GLU A 96 8.54 -5.21 -4.79
N THR A 97 9.06 -5.42 -6.00
CA THR A 97 9.07 -6.73 -6.66
C THR A 97 9.92 -7.76 -5.91
N LYS A 98 10.94 -7.32 -5.15
CA LYS A 98 11.92 -8.16 -4.42
C LYS A 98 12.50 -9.25 -5.33
N CYS A 99 12.71 -8.93 -6.61
CA CYS A 99 13.10 -9.89 -7.65
C CYS A 99 14.04 -9.23 -8.67
N SER A 100 15.19 -9.84 -8.89
CA SER A 100 16.07 -9.58 -10.01
C SER A 100 15.53 -10.22 -11.30
N GLU A 101 15.90 -9.69 -12.46
CA GLU A 101 15.43 -10.15 -13.78
C GLU A 101 15.69 -11.65 -14.02
N ASN A 102 16.87 -12.13 -13.64
CA ASN A 102 17.25 -13.55 -13.73
C ASN A 102 16.46 -14.50 -12.80
N LYS A 103 15.52 -13.99 -12.00
CA LYS A 103 14.67 -14.76 -11.06
C LYS A 103 13.16 -14.49 -11.26
N LEU A 104 12.79 -13.79 -12.33
CA LEU A 104 11.40 -13.55 -12.71
C LEU A 104 10.68 -14.89 -13.00
N PRO A 105 9.51 -15.16 -12.40
CA PRO A 105 8.75 -16.38 -12.68
C PRO A 105 8.22 -16.45 -14.11
N ALA A 106 8.13 -17.68 -14.65
CA ALA A 106 7.72 -17.94 -16.03
C ALA A 106 6.26 -17.51 -16.30
N GLU A 107 5.40 -17.51 -15.27
CA GLU A 107 4.00 -17.08 -15.32
C GLU A 107 3.81 -15.62 -15.79
N LEU A 108 4.87 -14.80 -15.77
CA LEU A 108 4.87 -13.44 -16.32
C LEU A 108 4.96 -13.43 -17.85
N GLN A 109 5.59 -14.45 -18.45
CA GLN A 109 5.64 -14.64 -19.91
C GLN A 109 4.28 -15.09 -20.46
N GLU A 110 3.42 -15.66 -19.60
CA GLU A 110 2.04 -16.07 -19.90
C GLU A 110 1.02 -14.91 -19.87
N LEU A 111 1.48 -13.66 -20.01
CA LEU A 111 0.65 -12.46 -20.12
C LEU A 111 0.65 -11.92 -21.57
N PRO A 112 -0.06 -12.55 -22.53
CA PRO A 112 -0.07 -12.13 -23.93
C PRO A 112 -0.69 -10.73 -24.15
N GLY A 113 -1.48 -10.24 -23.20
CA GLY A 113 -2.01 -8.87 -23.19
C GLY A 113 -1.01 -7.81 -22.70
N LEU A 114 0.12 -8.21 -22.09
CA LEU A 114 1.16 -7.33 -21.56
C LEU A 114 2.58 -7.82 -21.94
N PRO A 115 2.90 -7.96 -23.25
CA PRO A 115 4.15 -8.58 -23.71
C PRO A 115 5.38 -7.68 -23.56
N HIS A 116 5.23 -6.35 -23.48
CA HIS A 116 6.35 -5.43 -23.36
C HIS A 116 6.68 -5.21 -21.89
N GLN A 117 7.69 -5.92 -21.38
CA GLN A 117 8.00 -5.98 -19.94
C GLN A 117 9.39 -5.39 -19.65
N TYR A 118 9.42 -4.47 -18.69
CA TYR A 118 10.61 -3.72 -18.26
C TYR A 118 10.72 -3.82 -16.75
N TRP A 119 11.92 -4.01 -16.24
CA TRP A 119 12.16 -4.27 -14.83
C TRP A 119 13.36 -3.44 -14.35
N SER A 120 13.37 -3.11 -13.06
CA SER A 120 14.51 -2.50 -12.41
C SER A 120 14.63 -3.08 -11.00
N ALA A 121 15.85 -3.43 -10.60
CA ALA A 121 16.16 -4.00 -9.30
C ALA A 121 17.47 -3.40 -8.76
N PRO A 122 17.73 -3.45 -7.44
CA PRO A 122 18.97 -2.94 -6.89
C PRO A 122 20.21 -3.62 -7.47
N SER A 123 21.27 -2.84 -7.67
CA SER A 123 22.58 -3.33 -8.14
C SER A 123 23.31 -4.17 -7.09
N ASP A 124 23.12 -3.86 -5.80
CA ASP A 124 23.91 -4.40 -4.68
C ASP A 124 23.11 -5.23 -3.65
N LYS A 125 21.77 -5.21 -3.71
CA LYS A 125 20.88 -5.81 -2.70
C LYS A 125 19.81 -6.69 -3.34
N GLU A 126 20.10 -7.99 -3.50
CA GLU A 126 19.09 -8.97 -3.90
C GLU A 126 17.90 -9.01 -2.93
N GLY A 127 16.69 -9.23 -3.46
CA GLY A 127 15.48 -9.45 -2.65
C GLY A 127 14.92 -8.21 -1.95
N TYR A 128 15.45 -7.03 -2.25
CA TYR A 128 15.02 -5.73 -1.73
C TYR A 128 14.48 -4.85 -2.87
N SER A 129 13.56 -3.93 -2.56
CA SER A 129 13.03 -2.92 -3.51
C SER A 129 12.55 -3.55 -4.84
N GLY A 130 12.82 -2.87 -5.96
CA GLY A 130 12.54 -3.32 -7.32
C GLY A 130 11.17 -2.89 -7.83
N VAL A 131 11.12 -2.53 -9.12
CA VAL A 131 9.90 -2.12 -9.83
C VAL A 131 9.77 -2.84 -11.18
N GLY A 132 8.56 -2.91 -11.70
CA GLY A 132 8.24 -3.44 -13.02
C GLY A 132 7.24 -2.56 -13.76
N LEU A 133 7.31 -2.57 -15.09
CA LEU A 133 6.34 -1.96 -15.99
C LEU A 133 6.09 -2.94 -17.14
N LEU A 134 4.85 -3.43 -17.24
CA LEU A 134 4.40 -4.33 -18.29
C LEU A 134 3.34 -3.60 -19.13
N SER A 135 3.39 -3.69 -20.45
CA SER A 135 2.52 -2.92 -21.36
C SER A 135 2.02 -3.73 -22.55
N ARG A 136 0.79 -3.44 -22.98
CA ARG A 136 0.14 -3.99 -24.18
C ARG A 136 0.74 -3.44 -25.49
N GLN A 137 1.26 -2.22 -25.45
CA GLN A 137 1.91 -1.55 -26.57
C GLN A 137 3.36 -1.21 -26.23
N CYS A 138 4.25 -1.25 -27.22
CA CYS A 138 5.65 -0.88 -27.02
C CYS A 138 5.75 0.62 -26.71
N PRO A 139 6.36 1.04 -25.58
CA PRO A 139 6.72 2.44 -25.37
C PRO A 139 7.73 2.90 -26.44
N LEU A 140 7.66 4.18 -26.82
CA LEU A 140 8.62 4.82 -27.71
C LEU A 140 10.04 4.81 -27.14
N LYS A 141 10.16 4.90 -25.81
CA LYS A 141 11.40 4.87 -25.06
C LYS A 141 11.15 4.39 -23.64
N VAL A 142 12.09 3.63 -23.08
CA VAL A 142 12.14 3.31 -21.65
C VAL A 142 13.49 3.76 -21.09
N SER A 143 13.48 4.27 -19.85
CA SER A 143 14.69 4.57 -19.08
C SER A 143 14.48 4.30 -17.59
N TYR A 144 15.56 4.00 -16.89
CA TYR A 144 15.57 3.61 -15.48
C TYR A 144 16.18 4.73 -14.62
N GLY A 145 15.71 4.85 -13.38
CA GLY A 145 16.21 5.86 -12.44
C GLY A 145 15.74 7.29 -12.74
N ILE A 146 16.43 8.25 -12.12
CA ILE A 146 16.16 9.70 -12.16
C ILE A 146 17.36 10.52 -12.65
N GLY A 147 18.51 9.89 -12.89
CA GLY A 147 19.74 10.52 -13.39
C GLY A 147 20.65 11.07 -12.30
N GLU A 148 20.57 10.53 -11.07
CA GLU A 148 21.35 10.96 -9.90
C GLU A 148 21.88 9.70 -9.16
N GLU A 149 23.21 9.55 -9.06
CA GLU A 149 23.83 8.28 -8.68
C GLU A 149 23.52 7.81 -7.23
N GLU A 150 23.28 8.74 -6.29
CA GLU A 150 22.82 8.45 -4.92
C GLU A 150 21.44 7.75 -4.89
N HIS A 151 20.67 7.89 -5.96
CA HIS A 151 19.26 7.50 -6.01
C HIS A 151 19.03 6.27 -6.92
N ASP A 152 19.81 6.11 -7.98
CA ASP A 152 19.53 5.09 -9.00
C ASP A 152 19.97 3.66 -8.64
N GLN A 153 20.70 3.47 -7.53
CA GLN A 153 21.17 2.15 -7.08
C GLN A 153 20.08 1.22 -6.52
N GLU A 154 18.93 1.75 -6.08
CA GLU A 154 17.89 0.95 -5.40
C GLU A 154 16.79 0.42 -6.33
N GLY A 155 16.92 0.57 -7.66
CA GLY A 155 15.96 0.02 -8.64
C GLY A 155 14.52 0.49 -8.41
N ARG A 156 14.33 1.81 -8.31
CA ARG A 156 13.08 2.42 -7.79
C ARG A 156 12.18 3.08 -8.81
N VAL A 157 12.67 3.37 -10.02
CA VAL A 157 11.94 4.17 -11.02
C VAL A 157 12.09 3.57 -12.41
N ILE A 158 10.97 3.41 -13.12
CA ILE A 158 10.94 3.20 -14.58
C ILE A 158 10.15 4.36 -15.19
N VAL A 159 10.71 4.94 -16.25
CA VAL A 159 10.05 5.92 -17.12
C VAL A 159 9.77 5.25 -18.46
N ALA A 160 8.52 5.33 -18.92
CA ALA A 160 8.09 4.86 -20.24
C ALA A 160 7.42 6.02 -21.00
N GLU A 161 7.97 6.38 -22.15
CA GLU A 161 7.42 7.40 -23.03
C GLU A 161 6.46 6.76 -24.05
N PHE A 162 5.25 7.30 -24.15
CA PHE A 162 4.25 6.95 -25.16
C PHE A 162 3.97 8.17 -26.05
N ASP A 163 3.10 8.04 -27.05
CA ASP A 163 2.79 9.12 -28.01
C ASP A 163 2.33 10.40 -27.31
N SER A 164 1.23 10.32 -26.56
CA SER A 164 0.54 11.47 -25.95
C SER A 164 1.03 11.85 -24.55
N PHE A 165 1.79 10.98 -23.87
CA PHE A 165 2.17 11.17 -22.46
C PHE A 165 3.45 10.39 -22.08
N VAL A 166 4.02 10.73 -20.92
CA VAL A 166 5.06 9.96 -20.25
C VAL A 166 4.47 9.32 -19.00
N LEU A 167 4.73 8.03 -18.82
CA LEU A 167 4.44 7.30 -17.59
C LEU A 167 5.71 7.18 -16.75
N VAL A 168 5.60 7.41 -15.45
CA VAL A 168 6.63 7.10 -14.45
C VAL A 168 6.01 6.20 -13.40
N THR A 169 6.57 5.02 -13.19
CA THR A 169 6.27 4.18 -12.02
C THR A 169 7.39 4.33 -11.00
N ALA A 170 7.02 4.57 -9.74
CA ALA A 170 7.97 4.77 -8.65
C ALA A 170 7.62 3.93 -7.42
N TYR A 171 8.66 3.41 -6.78
CA TYR A 171 8.63 2.93 -5.40
C TYR A 171 9.51 3.87 -4.59
N VAL A 172 8.91 4.81 -3.86
CA VAL A 172 9.63 5.87 -3.12
C VAL A 172 10.29 5.31 -1.85
N PRO A 173 11.47 5.77 -1.42
CA PRO A 173 12.11 5.26 -0.20
C PRO A 173 11.25 5.50 1.06
N ASN A 174 10.93 4.42 1.78
CA ASN A 174 10.33 4.56 3.11
C ASN A 174 11.32 5.22 4.08
N ALA A 175 10.87 6.19 4.90
CA ALA A 175 11.72 6.88 5.88
C ALA A 175 12.20 5.97 7.04
N GLY A 176 11.71 4.73 7.13
CA GLY A 176 12.19 3.68 8.02
C GLY A 176 11.57 3.72 9.42
N ARG A 177 11.58 2.57 10.09
CA ARG A 177 11.17 2.46 11.50
C ARG A 177 12.10 3.31 12.36
N GLY A 178 11.54 4.24 13.14
CA GLY A 178 12.33 5.21 13.91
C GLY A 178 12.91 6.35 13.06
N LEU A 179 12.43 6.55 11.83
CA LEU A 179 12.82 7.65 10.93
C LEU A 179 14.29 7.63 10.46
N VAL A 180 14.96 6.47 10.57
CA VAL A 180 16.39 6.26 10.27
C VAL A 180 16.81 6.56 8.82
N ARG A 181 15.87 6.75 7.88
CA ARG A 181 16.12 7.19 6.50
C ARG A 181 15.41 8.50 6.14
N LEU A 182 14.83 9.25 7.09
CA LEU A 182 14.05 10.45 6.78
C LEU A 182 14.89 11.55 6.09
N GLU A 183 16.19 11.66 6.40
CA GLU A 183 17.09 12.58 5.70
C GLU A 183 17.35 12.17 4.24
N TYR A 184 17.53 10.86 3.98
CA TYR A 184 17.64 10.33 2.62
C TYR A 184 16.33 10.51 1.85
N ARG A 185 15.18 10.30 2.50
CA ARG A 185 13.85 10.54 1.92
C ARG A 185 13.67 12.00 1.49
N GLN A 186 14.09 12.98 2.29
CA GLN A 186 14.00 14.40 1.93
C GLN A 186 14.88 14.75 0.71
N ARG A 187 16.11 14.23 0.65
CA ARG A 187 16.97 14.40 -0.55
C ARG A 187 16.36 13.75 -1.79
N TRP A 188 15.81 12.54 -1.64
CA TRP A 188 15.08 11.85 -2.69
C TRP A 188 13.90 12.67 -3.22
N ASP A 189 13.05 13.19 -2.32
CA ASP A 189 11.86 13.96 -2.72
C ASP A 189 12.24 15.23 -3.50
N GLU A 190 13.33 15.91 -3.12
CA GLU A 190 13.84 17.06 -3.87
C GLU A 190 14.38 16.66 -5.27
N ALA A 191 15.26 15.66 -5.34
CA ALA A 191 15.85 15.18 -6.59
C ALA A 191 14.78 14.64 -7.55
N PHE A 192 13.82 13.86 -7.05
CA PHE A 192 12.73 13.29 -7.82
C PHE A 192 11.78 14.38 -8.33
N ARG A 193 11.44 15.37 -7.50
CA ARG A 193 10.65 16.55 -7.91
C ARG A 193 11.35 17.37 -9.01
N LYS A 194 12.66 17.60 -8.88
CA LYS A 194 13.51 18.25 -9.90
C LYS A 194 13.48 17.47 -11.23
N PHE A 195 13.65 16.15 -11.17
CA PHE A 195 13.59 15.25 -12.33
C PHE A 195 12.23 15.27 -13.04
N LEU A 196 11.14 15.07 -12.29
CA LEU A 196 9.77 15.03 -12.83
C LEU A 196 9.36 16.37 -13.44
N LYS A 197 9.80 17.51 -12.88
CA LYS A 197 9.62 18.84 -13.49
C LYS A 197 10.28 18.95 -14.87
N GLY A 198 11.41 18.29 -15.05
CA GLY A 198 12.10 18.19 -16.34
C GLY A 198 11.44 17.25 -17.35
N LEU A 199 10.61 16.28 -16.90
CA LEU A 199 9.79 15.44 -17.77
C LEU A 199 8.48 16.15 -18.18
N ALA A 200 7.75 16.69 -17.21
CA ALA A 200 6.45 17.33 -17.40
C ALA A 200 6.51 18.60 -18.29
N SER A 201 7.69 19.21 -18.44
CA SER A 201 7.91 20.34 -19.36
C SER A 201 7.98 19.93 -20.84
N ARG A 202 8.08 18.63 -21.16
CA ARG A 202 8.23 18.09 -22.52
C ARG A 202 6.98 17.35 -23.03
N LYS A 203 6.34 16.56 -22.16
CA LYS A 203 5.09 15.82 -22.44
C LYS A 203 4.24 15.78 -21.16
N PRO A 204 2.91 15.64 -21.26
CA PRO A 204 2.04 15.37 -20.12
C PRO A 204 2.53 14.15 -19.33
N LEU A 205 2.56 14.26 -18.01
CA LEU A 205 3.10 13.25 -17.10
C LEU A 205 1.97 12.52 -16.35
N VAL A 206 2.07 11.20 -16.31
CA VAL A 206 1.39 10.33 -15.34
C VAL A 206 2.47 9.74 -14.44
N LEU A 207 2.43 10.04 -13.15
CA LEU A 207 3.23 9.37 -12.13
C LEU A 207 2.34 8.39 -11.37
N CYS A 208 2.80 7.17 -11.14
CA CYS A 208 2.08 6.17 -10.34
C CYS A 208 2.99 5.36 -9.41
N GLY A 209 2.34 4.64 -8.49
CA GLY A 209 2.99 3.70 -7.57
C GLY A 209 2.92 4.12 -6.11
N ASP A 210 3.63 3.37 -5.27
CA ASP A 210 3.76 3.60 -3.84
C ASP A 210 4.73 4.75 -3.56
N LEU A 211 4.17 5.91 -3.21
CA LEU A 211 4.89 7.14 -2.91
C LEU A 211 5.25 7.24 -1.41
N ASN A 212 4.99 6.18 -0.62
CA ASN A 212 5.38 6.04 0.78
C ASN A 212 5.00 7.26 1.65
N VAL A 213 3.82 7.85 1.41
CA VAL A 213 3.27 8.96 2.21
C VAL A 213 1.74 9.01 2.09
N ALA A 214 1.05 9.23 3.20
CA ALA A 214 -0.35 9.65 3.23
C ALA A 214 -0.37 11.19 3.31
N HIS A 215 -0.87 11.88 2.28
CA HIS A 215 -0.71 13.33 2.15
C HIS A 215 -1.41 14.11 3.28
N GLU A 216 -2.69 13.79 3.57
CA GLU A 216 -3.49 14.52 4.55
C GLU A 216 -4.12 13.63 5.63
N GLU A 217 -4.70 14.23 6.69
CA GLU A 217 -5.34 13.45 7.77
C GLU A 217 -6.50 12.57 7.32
N ILE A 218 -7.06 12.80 6.12
CA ILE A 218 -8.07 11.96 5.47
C ILE A 218 -7.48 10.69 4.84
N ASP A 219 -6.18 10.66 4.54
CA ASP A 219 -5.49 9.59 3.80
C ASP A 219 -5.01 8.44 4.69
N LEU A 220 -5.25 8.46 6.01
CA LEU A 220 -4.96 7.33 6.90
C LEU A 220 -5.95 7.25 8.07
N ARG A 221 -6.16 6.05 8.64
CA ARG A 221 -7.18 5.85 9.69
C ARG A 221 -6.86 6.54 11.02
N ASN A 222 -5.57 6.69 11.31
CA ASN A 222 -5.04 7.09 12.62
C ASN A 222 -4.04 8.27 12.54
N PRO A 223 -4.41 9.44 11.98
CA PRO A 223 -3.47 10.55 11.77
C PRO A 223 -2.77 11.01 13.06
N LYS A 224 -3.54 11.19 14.13
CA LYS A 224 -3.05 11.68 15.44
C LYS A 224 -1.92 10.82 16.03
N GLY A 225 -1.96 9.51 15.82
CA GLY A 225 -0.94 8.57 16.33
C GLY A 225 0.29 8.43 15.44
N ASN A 226 0.23 8.88 14.18
CA ASN A 226 1.25 8.59 13.17
C ASN A 226 2.11 9.80 12.77
N LYS A 227 1.90 11.01 13.32
CA LYS A 227 2.67 12.23 12.99
C LYS A 227 4.18 12.18 13.26
N LYS A 228 4.69 11.06 13.76
CA LYS A 228 6.12 10.77 14.01
C LYS A 228 6.57 9.41 13.45
N ASN A 229 5.75 8.79 12.59
CA ASN A 229 6.04 7.53 11.90
C ASN A 229 6.28 7.82 10.41
N ALA A 230 7.08 6.97 9.76
CA ALA A 230 7.28 7.02 8.31
C ALA A 230 5.93 6.94 7.57
N GLY A 231 5.82 7.68 6.48
CA GLY A 231 4.60 7.87 5.71
C GLY A 231 3.62 8.91 6.25
N PHE A 232 3.86 9.53 7.43
CA PHE A 232 3.04 10.64 7.93
C PHE A 232 3.81 11.69 8.75
N THR A 233 5.13 11.80 8.56
CA THR A 233 5.88 12.94 9.11
C THR A 233 5.47 14.25 8.43
N PRO A 234 5.62 15.41 9.09
CA PRO A 234 5.46 16.71 8.44
C PRO A 234 6.32 16.86 7.19
N GLN A 235 7.55 16.34 7.21
CA GLN A 235 8.52 16.41 6.12
C GLN A 235 8.06 15.65 4.87
N GLU A 236 7.64 14.38 5.00
CA GLU A 236 7.15 13.58 3.88
C GLU A 236 5.89 14.21 3.26
N ARG A 237 4.98 14.72 4.10
CA ARG A 237 3.74 15.40 3.65
C ARG A 237 4.04 16.71 2.92
N GLN A 238 4.98 17.51 3.44
CA GLN A 238 5.45 18.73 2.79
C GLN A 238 6.12 18.42 1.44
N GLY A 239 7.00 17.41 1.38
CA GLY A 239 7.64 16.97 0.14
C GLY A 239 6.63 16.57 -0.95
N PHE A 240 5.53 15.91 -0.56
CA PHE A 240 4.42 15.59 -1.46
C PHE A 240 3.65 16.84 -1.92
N GLY A 241 3.33 17.77 -1.02
CA GLY A 241 2.69 19.05 -1.38
C GLY A 241 3.56 19.89 -2.34
N GLU A 242 4.86 19.94 -2.09
CA GLU A 242 5.86 20.57 -2.96
C GLU A 242 5.98 19.85 -4.31
N LEU A 243 5.84 18.53 -4.37
CA LEU A 243 5.79 17.76 -5.62
C LEU A 243 4.56 18.14 -6.46
N LEU A 244 3.37 18.18 -5.86
CA LEU A 244 2.14 18.63 -6.53
C LEU A 244 2.29 20.06 -7.06
N GLN A 245 2.82 20.98 -6.24
CA GLN A 245 2.96 22.39 -6.59
C GLN A 245 4.05 22.65 -7.66
N ALA A 246 5.21 22.00 -7.59
CA ALA A 246 6.37 22.36 -8.39
C ALA A 246 6.39 21.73 -9.80
N VAL A 247 5.66 20.63 -10.00
CA VAL A 247 5.52 19.86 -11.25
C VAL A 247 4.14 20.09 -11.92
N PRO A 248 3.33 21.07 -11.45
CA PRO A 248 1.87 21.07 -11.48
C PRO A 248 1.21 19.69 -11.68
N LEU A 249 1.27 18.83 -10.65
CA LEU A 249 0.58 17.55 -10.62
C LEU A 249 -0.68 17.62 -9.75
N ALA A 250 -1.71 16.87 -10.16
CA ALA A 250 -2.96 16.69 -9.42
C ALA A 250 -3.14 15.21 -9.04
N ASP A 251 -3.51 14.96 -7.79
CA ASP A 251 -3.90 13.63 -7.28
C ASP A 251 -5.25 13.23 -7.88
N SER A 252 -5.27 12.23 -8.77
CA SER A 252 -6.49 11.88 -9.52
C SER A 252 -7.61 11.35 -8.62
N PHE A 253 -7.27 10.59 -7.58
CA PHE A 253 -8.26 10.10 -6.63
C PHE A 253 -8.82 11.26 -5.81
N ARG A 254 -7.96 12.12 -5.25
CA ARG A 254 -8.41 13.22 -4.38
C ARG A 254 -9.04 14.38 -5.17
N HIS A 255 -8.79 14.49 -6.48
CA HIS A 255 -9.49 15.39 -7.40
C HIS A 255 -10.95 14.98 -7.61
N LEU A 256 -11.21 13.68 -7.86
CA LEU A 256 -12.56 13.14 -8.06
C LEU A 256 -13.31 12.95 -6.73
N TYR A 257 -12.59 12.59 -5.67
CA TYR A 257 -13.14 12.18 -4.38
C TYR A 257 -12.55 13.00 -3.21
N PRO A 258 -12.66 14.35 -3.22
CA PRO A 258 -11.97 15.24 -2.28
C PRO A 258 -12.34 14.95 -0.81
N ASN A 259 -13.61 14.65 -0.55
CA ASN A 259 -14.15 14.47 0.80
C ASN A 259 -14.28 12.99 1.22
N THR A 260 -13.87 12.04 0.38
CA THR A 260 -14.05 10.60 0.65
C THR A 260 -12.98 10.10 1.62
N ALA A 261 -13.39 9.94 2.88
CA ALA A 261 -12.60 9.30 3.93
C ALA A 261 -12.60 7.76 3.80
N TYR A 262 -11.76 7.09 4.59
CA TYR A 262 -11.65 5.63 4.69
C TYR A 262 -11.18 4.86 3.44
N ALA A 263 -10.91 5.58 2.35
CA ALA A 263 -10.33 5.08 1.11
C ALA A 263 -8.81 4.93 1.24
N TYR A 264 -8.34 3.69 1.41
CA TYR A 264 -6.94 3.35 1.69
C TYR A 264 -6.43 2.31 0.69
N THR A 265 -5.11 2.26 0.49
CA THR A 265 -4.45 1.32 -0.42
C THR A 265 -3.57 0.31 0.33
N PHE A 266 -3.03 0.67 1.50
CA PHE A 266 -2.18 -0.15 2.35
C PHE A 266 -2.82 -0.44 3.72
N TRP A 267 -2.71 -1.68 4.19
CA TRP A 267 -3.04 -2.08 5.56
C TRP A 267 -2.03 -3.13 6.05
N THR A 268 -1.24 -2.81 7.08
CA THR A 268 -0.30 -3.77 7.67
C THR A 268 -0.94 -5.13 7.98
N TYR A 269 -0.24 -6.22 7.68
CA TYR A 269 -0.68 -7.58 8.02
C TYR A 269 -0.95 -7.78 9.52
N MET A 270 -0.37 -6.94 10.40
CA MET A 270 -0.53 -7.06 11.86
C MET A 270 -1.94 -6.67 12.34
N MET A 271 -2.37 -7.28 13.45
CA MET A 271 -3.58 -6.93 14.20
C MET A 271 -4.89 -6.95 13.39
N ASN A 272 -4.92 -7.65 12.25
CA ASN A 272 -6.01 -7.68 11.28
C ASN A 272 -6.43 -6.27 10.82
N ALA A 273 -5.47 -5.40 10.50
CA ALA A 273 -5.75 -4.01 10.13
C ALA A 273 -6.65 -3.91 8.88
N ARG A 274 -6.46 -4.78 7.88
CA ARG A 274 -7.23 -4.77 6.62
C ARG A 274 -8.72 -5.03 6.81
N SER A 275 -9.11 -6.04 7.60
CA SER A 275 -10.54 -6.32 7.86
C SER A 275 -11.22 -5.32 8.81
N LYS A 276 -10.44 -4.48 9.50
CA LYS A 276 -10.91 -3.35 10.32
C LYS A 276 -10.86 -2.00 9.57
N ASN A 277 -10.46 -2.02 8.30
CA ASN A 277 -10.13 -0.85 7.49
C ASN A 277 -9.21 0.18 8.19
N VAL A 278 -8.21 -0.30 8.94
CA VAL A 278 -7.19 0.54 9.59
C VAL A 278 -6.01 0.75 8.64
N GLY A 279 -6.25 1.52 7.57
CA GLY A 279 -5.33 1.65 6.46
C GLY A 279 -4.73 3.05 6.28
N TRP A 280 -3.96 3.16 5.19
CA TRP A 280 -3.29 4.36 4.67
C TRP A 280 -3.43 4.36 3.15
N ARG A 281 -3.53 5.52 2.51
CA ARG A 281 -3.38 5.68 1.06
C ARG A 281 -1.93 6.09 0.77
N LEU A 282 -1.15 5.15 0.27
CA LEU A 282 0.27 5.32 -0.07
C LEU A 282 0.52 5.21 -1.58
N ASP A 283 -0.40 4.57 -2.30
CA ASP A 283 -0.35 4.36 -3.74
C ASP A 283 -1.19 5.44 -4.45
N TYR A 284 -0.63 6.07 -5.49
CA TYR A 284 -1.26 7.20 -6.18
C TYR A 284 -1.23 7.05 -7.70
N PHE A 285 -2.10 7.81 -8.36
CA PHE A 285 -1.86 8.36 -9.69
C PHE A 285 -1.84 9.88 -9.58
N LEU A 286 -0.74 10.51 -10.00
CA LEU A 286 -0.55 11.96 -10.03
C LEU A 286 -0.41 12.40 -11.50
N LEU A 287 -1.25 13.32 -11.94
CA LEU A 287 -1.41 13.69 -13.35
C LEU A 287 -1.01 15.14 -13.61
N SER A 288 -0.36 15.43 -14.73
CA SER A 288 -0.28 16.80 -15.24
C SER A 288 -1.68 17.38 -15.42
N HIS A 289 -1.88 18.65 -15.06
CA HIS A 289 -3.20 19.30 -15.11
C HIS A 289 -3.87 19.24 -16.50
N SER A 290 -3.08 19.15 -17.58
CA SER A 290 -3.57 18.96 -18.96
C SER A 290 -4.27 17.62 -19.22
N LEU A 291 -4.09 16.61 -18.36
CA LEU A 291 -4.76 15.31 -18.45
C LEU A 291 -6.07 15.25 -17.65
N LEU A 292 -6.38 16.25 -16.81
CA LEU A 292 -7.63 16.27 -16.04
C LEU A 292 -8.91 16.22 -16.90
N PRO A 293 -9.00 16.86 -18.09
CA PRO A 293 -10.15 16.70 -19.00
C PRO A 293 -10.28 15.30 -19.60
N ALA A 294 -9.21 14.50 -19.58
CA ALA A 294 -9.18 13.11 -20.03
C ALA A 294 -9.40 12.10 -18.88
N LEU A 295 -9.36 12.52 -17.62
CA LEU A 295 -9.60 11.65 -16.48
C LEU A 295 -11.05 11.18 -16.44
N CYS A 296 -11.27 9.87 -16.58
CA CYS A 296 -12.58 9.25 -16.37
C CYS A 296 -12.76 8.86 -14.89
N ASP A 297 -11.79 8.11 -14.34
CA ASP A 297 -11.83 7.64 -12.95
C ASP A 297 -10.46 7.23 -12.42
N SER A 298 -10.35 7.14 -11.09
CA SER A 298 -9.18 6.71 -10.32
C SER A 298 -9.65 5.82 -9.18
N LYS A 299 -9.47 4.50 -9.30
CA LYS A 299 -10.06 3.44 -8.47
C LYS A 299 -9.12 2.93 -7.39
N ILE A 300 -9.68 2.41 -6.30
CA ILE A 300 -8.94 1.68 -5.25
C ILE A 300 -9.53 0.28 -5.09
N ARG A 301 -8.81 -0.73 -5.59
CA ARG A 301 -9.28 -2.13 -5.71
C ARG A 301 -9.20 -2.89 -4.39
N SER A 302 -9.79 -2.33 -3.33
CA SER A 302 -9.68 -2.73 -1.92
C SER A 302 -9.92 -4.22 -1.64
N LYS A 303 -10.73 -4.89 -2.47
CA LYS A 303 -11.10 -6.31 -2.35
C LYS A 303 -10.04 -7.28 -2.89
N ALA A 304 -9.10 -6.82 -3.75
CA ALA A 304 -8.09 -7.67 -4.37
C ALA A 304 -6.93 -7.99 -3.41
N LEU A 305 -6.67 -9.28 -3.18
CA LEU A 305 -5.67 -9.79 -2.24
C LEU A 305 -4.37 -10.17 -2.97
N GLY A 306 -3.26 -10.27 -2.23
CA GLY A 306 -1.94 -10.64 -2.76
C GLY A 306 -0.78 -9.89 -2.11
N SER A 307 -1.05 -8.70 -1.60
CA SER A 307 -0.11 -7.83 -0.88
C SER A 307 -0.84 -7.24 0.34
N ASP A 308 -0.12 -6.60 1.26
CA ASP A 308 -0.71 -5.68 2.24
C ASP A 308 -1.17 -4.37 1.59
N HIS A 309 -0.68 -4.07 0.38
CA HIS A 309 -1.30 -3.12 -0.54
C HIS A 309 -2.42 -3.78 -1.38
N CYS A 310 -3.39 -2.99 -1.84
CA CYS A 310 -4.31 -3.33 -2.94
C CYS A 310 -3.91 -2.57 -4.22
N PRO A 311 -4.31 -3.07 -5.40
CA PRO A 311 -4.08 -2.34 -6.65
C PRO A 311 -4.90 -1.04 -6.70
N ILE A 312 -4.40 -0.09 -7.47
CA ILE A 312 -5.11 1.12 -7.89
C ILE A 312 -5.22 1.14 -9.42
N THR A 313 -6.26 1.79 -9.95
CA THR A 313 -6.54 1.77 -11.40
C THR A 313 -6.94 3.14 -11.93
N LEU A 314 -6.29 3.60 -12.99
CA LEU A 314 -6.59 4.84 -13.69
C LEU A 314 -7.30 4.56 -15.01
N TYR A 315 -8.34 5.32 -15.31
CA TYR A 315 -9.02 5.35 -16.60
C TYR A 315 -8.86 6.73 -17.27
N LEU A 316 -8.25 6.77 -18.46
CA LEU A 316 -8.09 7.98 -19.25
C LEU A 316 -8.75 7.85 -20.63
N ALA A 317 -9.39 8.93 -21.10
CA ALA A 317 -9.91 9.14 -22.45
C ALA A 317 -8.95 10.03 -23.26
N LEU A 318 -7.80 9.47 -23.62
CA LEU A 318 -6.81 10.06 -24.53
C LEU A 318 -7.35 10.01 -25.97
#